data_AF-A0A1F3LX00-F1
#
_entry.id   AF-A0A1F3LX00-F1
#
_cell.length_a   1.000
_cell.length_b   1.000
_cell.length_c   1.000
_cell.angle_alpha   90.00
_cell.angle_beta   90.00
_cell.angle_gamma   90.00
#
_symmetry.space_group_name_H-M   'P 1'
#
loop_
_entity.id
_entity.type
_entity.pdbx_description
1 polymer ?
#
loop_
_entity_poly.entity_id
_entity_poly.type
_entity_poly.pdbx_seq_one_letter_code
_entity_poly.pdbx_strand_id
1 'polypeptide(L)'
;MKLIKKRTGIFVAAILVLSVGLLSLSRDEQNFQIAKNLDIYYTLFRELNLFYVDEVEPAELVETSINKMLESLDPYTTYIPEDEIEDFRFQTTGEYAGIGALIGQRDKKVLITEPYEGFPAQKAGVKAGDIILEVSGKLTEGLNSSDVSNLLKGPAKKPLTLKVERPGVKKPMTFELVREKIQIDPVPYYGMLDNETGYIRLSNFTMDCSENVKKALLELKEKNQIKALVLDLRSNPGGLLIEAVKITNFFVNKGAEIVSTKGKVKQGDQTYYATETPIDTLMPLAILVNSGSASASEILAGAIQDLDRGIVVGARTFGKGLVQTTRDLSYNAKLKVTTAKYYIPSGRCIQALDYTHRNEDGSVGQIPDSLVTQYSTKNGRLVYDGGGIIPDLKIESEYLSTLAYKLASDFVIFDYATQFVCENEKIASPEEFRITDEMYSGFVAFVKEKGFSYQSRTEEQLKELLETAKRERYYDANKSKFDLLAEELKHDVSQDLQTFSEDIKELLTDEIVSRYYHQKGAIKAAIKDDKGIERAVSLLKNNTEYAAIFTKGNVVKD
;
A
#
# COMPACT_ATOMS: atom_id res chain seq x y z
N MET A 1 71.77 -9.20 3.07
CA MET A 1 70.38 -9.23 3.64
C MET A 1 69.79 -7.85 3.96
N LYS A 2 70.53 -6.89 4.54
CA LYS A 2 69.99 -5.54 4.85
C LYS A 2 69.61 -4.68 3.63
N LEU A 3 70.36 -4.74 2.53
CA LEU A 3 70.02 -3.98 1.30
C LEU A 3 68.74 -4.48 0.61
N ILE A 4 68.45 -5.78 0.66
CA ILE A 4 67.26 -6.37 0.04
C ILE A 4 66.00 -5.92 0.79
N LYS A 5 66.02 -5.94 2.15
CA LYS A 5 64.91 -5.42 2.98
C LYS A 5 64.63 -3.93 2.78
N LYS A 6 65.66 -3.12 2.52
CA LYS A 6 65.52 -1.68 2.27
C LYS A 6 64.89 -1.40 0.90
N ARG A 7 65.23 -2.22 -0.12
CA ARG A 7 64.63 -2.14 -1.46
C ARG A 7 63.17 -2.61 -1.50
N THR A 8 62.82 -3.67 -0.77
CA THR A 8 61.40 -4.10 -0.65
C THR A 8 60.54 -3.08 0.10
N GLY A 9 61.05 -2.43 1.14
CA GLY A 9 60.33 -1.37 1.84
C GLY A 9 60.00 -0.14 0.96
N ILE A 10 60.94 0.28 0.11
CA ILE A 10 60.73 1.38 -0.84
C ILE A 10 59.72 0.99 -1.93
N PHE A 11 59.77 -0.26 -2.41
CA PHE A 11 58.85 -0.75 -3.43
C PHE A 11 57.41 -0.86 -2.90
N VAL A 12 57.22 -1.33 -1.66
CA VAL A 12 55.91 -1.37 -1.00
C VAL A 12 55.37 0.04 -0.74
N ALA A 13 56.22 0.98 -0.32
CA ALA A 13 55.82 2.38 -0.15
C ALA A 13 55.43 3.04 -1.48
N ALA A 14 56.17 2.77 -2.56
CA ALA A 14 55.85 3.28 -3.89
C ALA A 14 54.51 2.74 -4.42
N ILE A 15 54.21 1.45 -4.19
CA ILE A 15 52.91 0.84 -4.54
C ILE A 15 51.79 1.45 -3.71
N LEU A 16 52.00 1.72 -2.42
CA LEU A 16 51.04 2.39 -1.54
C LEU A 16 50.77 3.83 -1.95
N VAL A 17 51.79 4.58 -2.37
CA VAL A 17 51.63 5.95 -2.88
C VAL A 17 50.93 5.94 -4.24
N LEU A 18 51.25 4.98 -5.12
CA LEU A 18 50.55 4.82 -6.40
C LEU A 18 49.07 4.45 -6.20
N SER A 19 48.76 3.56 -5.24
CA SER A 19 47.38 3.15 -4.99
C SER A 19 46.56 4.26 -4.33
N VAL A 20 47.15 5.05 -3.44
CA VAL A 20 46.52 6.26 -2.88
C VAL A 20 46.34 7.35 -3.96
N GLY A 21 47.32 7.52 -4.86
CA GLY A 21 47.23 8.46 -6.00
C GLY A 21 46.16 8.07 -7.02
N LEU A 22 46.04 6.78 -7.36
CA LEU A 22 45.01 6.26 -8.26
C LEU A 22 43.59 6.38 -7.68
N LEU A 23 43.43 6.23 -6.36
CA LEU A 23 42.16 6.48 -5.66
C LEU A 23 41.78 7.96 -5.58
N SER A 24 42.78 8.87 -5.56
CA SER A 24 42.54 10.32 -5.62
C SER A 24 42.12 10.76 -7.02
N LEU A 25 42.78 10.24 -8.06
CA LEU A 25 42.49 10.59 -9.46
C LEU A 25 41.08 10.18 -9.90
N SER A 26 40.60 9.00 -9.49
CA SER A 26 39.24 8.54 -9.86
C SER A 26 38.13 9.35 -9.18
N ARG A 27 38.38 9.87 -7.97
CA ARG A 27 37.45 10.74 -7.25
C ARG A 27 37.41 12.15 -7.85
N ASP A 28 38.56 12.65 -8.31
CA ASP A 28 38.66 13.91 -9.04
C ASP A 28 37.93 13.85 -10.40
N GLU A 29 38.02 12.71 -11.11
CA GLU A 29 37.29 12.50 -12.36
C GLU A 29 35.76 12.49 -12.15
N GLN A 30 35.26 11.78 -11.14
CA GLN A 30 33.83 11.76 -10.84
C GLN A 30 33.31 13.15 -10.43
N ASN A 31 34.05 13.86 -9.58
CA ASN A 31 33.70 15.23 -9.18
C ASN A 31 33.71 16.19 -10.37
N PHE A 32 34.69 16.06 -11.27
CA PHE A 32 34.74 16.82 -12.52
C PHE A 32 33.54 16.54 -13.41
N GLN A 33 33.15 15.27 -13.59
CA GLN A 33 31.95 14.92 -14.36
C GLN A 33 30.68 15.51 -13.74
N ILE A 34 30.54 15.47 -12.41
CA ILE A 34 29.39 16.10 -11.73
C ILE A 34 29.36 17.60 -12.02
N ALA A 35 30.47 18.31 -11.79
CA ALA A 35 30.55 19.75 -12.00
C ALA A 35 30.27 20.14 -13.46
N LYS A 36 30.86 19.42 -14.42
CA LYS A 36 30.63 19.63 -15.86
C LYS A 36 29.15 19.46 -16.23
N ASN A 37 28.51 18.39 -15.78
CA ASN A 37 27.11 18.13 -16.14
C ASN A 37 26.14 19.10 -15.45
N LEU A 38 26.43 19.55 -14.24
CA LEU A 38 25.64 20.60 -13.57
C LEU A 38 25.74 21.94 -14.30
N ASP A 39 26.92 22.31 -14.82
CA ASP A 39 27.11 23.51 -15.63
C ASP A 39 26.35 23.43 -16.97
N ILE A 40 26.40 22.27 -17.64
CA ILE A 40 25.62 22.02 -18.86
C ILE A 40 24.11 22.12 -18.56
N TYR A 41 23.65 21.52 -17.47
CA TYR A 41 22.24 21.57 -17.09
C TYR A 41 21.78 23.02 -16.82
N TYR A 42 22.56 23.77 -16.05
CA TYR A 42 22.26 25.18 -15.77
C TYR A 42 22.24 26.03 -17.04
N THR A 43 23.24 25.88 -17.91
CA THR A 43 23.29 26.64 -19.17
C THR A 43 22.16 26.27 -20.11
N LEU A 44 21.85 24.99 -20.28
CA LEU A 44 20.69 24.52 -21.06
C LEU A 44 19.39 25.14 -20.55
N PHE A 45 19.15 25.06 -19.25
CA PHE A 45 17.94 25.59 -18.63
C PHE A 45 17.81 27.12 -18.84
N ARG A 46 18.92 27.84 -18.69
CA ARG A 46 18.99 29.28 -18.96
C ARG A 46 18.67 29.62 -20.41
N GLU A 47 19.28 28.94 -21.38
CA GLU A 47 19.01 29.18 -22.81
C GLU A 47 17.56 28.87 -23.15
N LEU A 48 17.00 27.76 -22.62
CA LEU A 48 15.61 27.39 -22.83
C LEU A 48 14.65 28.45 -22.25
N ASN A 49 14.89 28.93 -21.03
CA ASN A 49 14.06 29.97 -20.42
C ASN A 49 14.13 31.33 -21.17
N LEU A 50 15.23 31.62 -21.85
CA LEU A 50 15.41 32.89 -22.57
C LEU A 50 14.89 32.85 -24.01
N PHE A 51 14.95 31.70 -24.67
CA PHE A 51 14.75 31.58 -26.11
C PHE A 51 13.60 30.66 -26.53
N TYR A 52 12.93 29.98 -25.59
CA TYR A 52 11.72 29.24 -25.92
C TYR A 52 10.60 30.19 -26.38
N VAL A 53 9.79 29.73 -27.33
CA VAL A 53 8.80 30.57 -28.03
C VAL A 53 7.62 30.97 -27.14
N ASP A 54 7.30 30.14 -26.15
CA ASP A 54 6.23 30.36 -25.18
C ASP A 54 6.80 30.64 -23.78
N GLU A 55 5.95 31.13 -22.87
CA GLU A 55 6.30 31.28 -21.45
C GLU A 55 6.52 29.90 -20.82
N VAL A 56 7.58 29.77 -20.03
CA VAL A 56 7.91 28.54 -19.30
C VAL A 56 7.85 28.79 -17.80
N GLU A 57 7.42 27.79 -17.04
CA GLU A 57 7.43 27.82 -15.57
C GLU A 57 8.69 27.13 -15.05
N PRO A 58 9.69 27.89 -14.53
CA PRO A 58 11.00 27.31 -14.26
C PRO A 58 11.00 26.20 -13.21
N ALA A 59 10.17 26.35 -12.18
CA ALA A 59 10.06 25.39 -11.09
C ALA A 59 9.56 24.03 -11.61
N GLU A 60 8.51 24.04 -12.44
CA GLU A 60 7.90 22.83 -12.99
C GLU A 60 8.86 22.06 -13.91
N LEU A 61 9.62 22.78 -14.75
CA LEU A 61 10.61 22.15 -15.63
C LEU A 61 11.76 21.51 -14.85
N VAL A 62 12.28 22.21 -13.83
CA VAL A 62 13.35 21.67 -12.97
C VAL A 62 12.84 20.45 -12.22
N GLU A 63 11.65 20.53 -11.62
CA GLU A 63 11.03 19.42 -10.90
C GLU A 63 10.78 18.21 -11.82
N THR A 64 10.25 18.44 -13.02
CA THR A 64 10.06 17.39 -14.04
C THR A 64 11.39 16.68 -14.34
N SER A 65 12.48 17.43 -14.49
CA SER A 65 13.79 16.84 -14.76
C SER A 65 14.33 16.02 -13.58
N ILE A 66 14.10 16.47 -12.34
CA ILE A 66 14.48 15.74 -11.12
C ILE A 66 13.68 14.44 -11.05
N ASN A 67 12.36 14.51 -11.20
CA ASN A 67 11.48 13.34 -11.11
C ASN A 67 11.83 12.30 -12.18
N LYS A 68 12.07 12.72 -13.44
CA LYS A 68 12.49 11.80 -14.52
C LYS A 68 13.87 11.19 -14.27
N MET A 69 14.80 11.93 -13.68
CA MET A 69 16.11 11.39 -13.28
C MET A 69 15.94 10.31 -12.21
N LEU A 70 15.11 10.53 -11.19
CA LEU A 70 14.94 9.57 -10.09
C LEU A 70 14.14 8.33 -10.51
N GLU A 71 13.08 8.48 -11.32
CA GLU A 71 12.30 7.38 -11.90
C GLU A 71 13.16 6.38 -12.69
N SER A 72 14.25 6.85 -13.30
CA SER A 72 15.20 5.99 -14.03
C SER A 72 15.92 4.99 -13.12
N LEU A 73 16.03 5.29 -11.82
CA LEU A 73 16.68 4.43 -10.84
C LEU A 73 15.71 3.35 -10.35
N ASP A 74 14.65 3.77 -9.66
CA ASP A 74 13.61 2.92 -9.09
C ASP A 74 12.36 3.76 -8.75
N PRO A 75 11.15 3.18 -8.63
CA PRO A 75 9.92 3.93 -8.39
C PRO A 75 9.74 4.42 -6.93
N TYR A 76 10.69 4.13 -6.04
CA TYR A 76 10.63 4.48 -4.62
C TYR A 76 11.60 5.59 -4.21
N THR A 77 12.58 5.88 -5.07
CA THR A 77 13.48 7.01 -4.95
C THR A 77 12.77 8.23 -5.54
N THR A 78 12.37 9.17 -4.68
CA THR A 78 11.54 10.32 -5.05
C THR A 78 12.07 11.62 -4.45
N TYR A 79 11.78 12.72 -5.14
CA TYR A 79 11.94 14.07 -4.62
C TYR A 79 10.65 14.46 -3.89
N ILE A 80 10.79 15.16 -2.76
CA ILE A 80 9.68 15.67 -1.98
C ILE A 80 9.88 17.18 -1.87
N PRO A 81 9.14 17.98 -2.64
CA PRO A 81 9.23 19.44 -2.59
C PRO A 81 8.64 19.99 -1.28
N GLU A 82 8.91 21.27 -0.99
CA GLU A 82 8.52 21.93 0.29
C GLU A 82 7.00 21.91 0.53
N ASP A 83 6.22 22.09 -0.52
CA ASP A 83 4.75 22.11 -0.49
C ASP A 83 4.13 20.73 -0.25
N GLU A 84 4.85 19.64 -0.53
CA GLU A 84 4.42 18.26 -0.25
C GLU A 84 4.90 17.71 1.10
N ILE A 85 5.64 18.49 1.90
CA ILE A 85 6.21 18.02 3.18
C ILE A 85 5.13 17.59 4.18
N GLU A 86 3.98 18.26 4.21
CA GLU A 86 2.87 17.88 5.09
C GLU A 86 2.22 16.56 4.66
N ASP A 87 2.20 16.24 3.36
CA ASP A 87 1.70 14.96 2.85
C ASP A 87 2.65 13.83 3.21
N PHE A 88 3.95 14.05 3.06
CA PHE A 88 4.96 13.11 3.51
C PHE A 88 4.92 12.90 5.04
N ARG A 89 4.71 13.98 5.81
CA ARG A 89 4.52 13.90 7.26
C ARG A 89 3.29 13.07 7.60
N PHE A 90 2.16 13.28 6.91
CA PHE A 90 0.96 12.48 7.11
C PHE A 90 1.20 10.99 6.84
N GLN A 91 1.87 10.65 5.73
CA GLN A 91 2.20 9.27 5.40
C GLN A 91 3.07 8.57 6.45
N THR A 92 3.92 9.31 7.15
CA THR A 92 4.87 8.76 8.14
C THR A 92 4.34 8.78 9.57
N THR A 93 3.50 9.75 9.91
CA THR A 93 2.99 9.95 11.28
C THR A 93 1.51 9.62 11.44
N GLY A 94 0.75 9.56 10.35
CA GLY A 94 -0.71 9.52 10.39
C GLY A 94 -1.34 10.85 10.82
N GLU A 95 -0.56 11.93 10.91
CA GLU A 95 -1.00 13.22 11.42
C GLU A 95 -0.99 14.32 10.36
N TYR A 96 -2.01 15.16 10.37
CA TYR A 96 -2.04 16.42 9.62
C TYR A 96 -2.98 17.42 10.30
N ALA A 97 -2.97 18.68 9.87
CA ALA A 97 -3.93 19.69 10.34
C ALA A 97 -4.96 20.01 9.25
N GLY A 98 -6.25 19.82 9.55
CA GLY A 98 -7.32 19.95 8.57
C GLY A 98 -8.71 19.66 9.15
N ILE A 99 -9.64 19.25 8.29
CA ILE A 99 -11.04 19.00 8.68
C ILE A 99 -11.35 17.54 9.03
N GLY A 100 -10.42 16.61 8.76
CA GLY A 100 -10.62 15.18 9.02
C GLY A 100 -11.59 14.52 8.05
N ALA A 101 -11.27 14.54 6.76
CA ALA A 101 -12.04 13.84 5.73
C ALA A 101 -11.13 13.38 4.58
N LEU A 102 -11.47 12.26 3.97
CA LEU A 102 -10.95 11.80 2.69
C LEU A 102 -11.78 12.42 1.56
N ILE A 103 -11.08 12.81 0.49
CA ILE A 103 -11.68 13.37 -0.72
C ILE A 103 -11.32 12.52 -1.93
N GLY A 104 -12.21 12.51 -2.91
CA GLY A 104 -12.01 11.89 -4.22
C GLY A 104 -12.36 12.86 -5.33
N GLN A 105 -11.93 12.57 -6.54
CA GLN A 105 -12.28 13.35 -7.72
C GLN A 105 -13.05 12.48 -8.71
N ARG A 106 -14.17 13.00 -9.21
CA ARG A 106 -15.00 12.38 -10.25
C ARG A 106 -15.57 13.45 -11.16
N ASP A 107 -15.51 13.23 -12.48
CA ASP A 107 -16.04 14.16 -13.48
C ASP A 107 -15.54 15.61 -13.28
N LYS A 108 -14.26 15.76 -12.93
CA LYS A 108 -13.60 17.03 -12.57
C LYS A 108 -14.15 17.73 -11.32
N LYS A 109 -15.04 17.09 -10.57
CA LYS A 109 -15.56 17.57 -9.28
C LYS A 109 -14.85 16.84 -8.14
N VAL A 110 -14.54 17.58 -7.08
CA VAL A 110 -13.99 17.00 -5.85
C VAL A 110 -15.13 16.76 -4.87
N LEU A 111 -15.20 15.57 -4.30
CA LEU A 111 -16.24 15.14 -3.37
C LEU A 111 -15.65 14.53 -2.11
N ILE A 112 -16.39 14.60 -1.01
CA ILE A 112 -16.06 13.93 0.24
C ILE A 112 -16.33 12.44 0.05
N THR A 113 -15.30 11.59 0.17
CA THR A 113 -15.46 10.14 0.11
C THR A 113 -15.70 9.56 1.50
N GLU A 114 -15.04 10.08 2.52
CA GLU A 114 -15.21 9.62 3.90
C GLU A 114 -14.90 10.74 4.92
N PRO A 115 -15.89 11.25 5.67
CA PRO A 115 -15.62 12.03 6.88
C PRO A 115 -15.12 11.10 7.99
N TYR A 116 -13.97 11.40 8.58
CA TYR A 116 -13.42 10.58 9.65
C TYR A 116 -14.21 10.78 10.96
N GLU A 117 -14.50 9.68 11.65
CA GLU A 117 -15.23 9.67 12.91
C GLU A 117 -14.54 10.53 13.98
N GLY A 118 -15.29 11.38 14.66
CA GLY A 118 -14.78 12.20 15.75
C GLY A 118 -14.04 13.47 15.33
N PHE A 119 -13.96 13.77 14.03
CA PHE A 119 -13.25 14.94 13.49
C PHE A 119 -14.20 16.05 12.99
N PRO A 120 -13.70 17.27 12.74
CA PRO A 120 -14.54 18.44 12.43
C PRO A 120 -15.57 18.23 11.32
N ALA A 121 -15.19 17.59 10.21
CA ALA A 121 -16.10 17.34 9.09
C ALA A 121 -17.32 16.51 9.51
N GLN A 122 -17.08 15.39 10.19
CA GLN A 122 -18.13 14.52 10.70
C GLN A 122 -19.00 15.24 11.75
N LYS A 123 -18.37 15.94 12.70
CA LYS A 123 -19.08 16.72 13.75
C LYS A 123 -19.99 17.81 13.17
N ALA A 124 -19.58 18.46 12.08
CA ALA A 124 -20.37 19.49 11.40
C ALA A 124 -21.49 18.92 10.52
N GLY A 125 -21.55 17.60 10.35
CA GLY A 125 -22.55 16.93 9.52
C GLY A 125 -22.21 16.92 8.03
N VAL A 126 -20.94 17.08 7.66
CA VAL A 126 -20.44 16.77 6.31
C VAL A 126 -20.57 15.27 6.10
N LYS A 127 -21.01 14.86 4.91
CA LYS A 127 -21.29 13.46 4.57
C LYS A 127 -20.51 13.03 3.34
N ALA A 128 -20.22 11.73 3.27
CA ALA A 128 -19.73 11.13 2.04
C ALA A 128 -20.76 11.34 0.91
N GLY A 129 -20.27 11.73 -0.27
CA GLY A 129 -21.06 12.15 -1.42
C GLY A 129 -21.25 13.66 -1.57
N ASP A 130 -20.92 14.45 -0.54
CA ASP A 130 -20.94 15.92 -0.64
C ASP A 130 -19.92 16.39 -1.68
N ILE A 131 -20.38 17.10 -2.71
CA ILE A 131 -19.52 17.71 -3.74
C ILE A 131 -19.06 19.06 -3.20
N ILE A 132 -17.74 19.28 -3.13
CA ILE A 132 -17.16 20.51 -2.62
C ILE A 132 -17.26 21.57 -3.72
N LEU A 133 -17.95 22.69 -3.43
CA LEU A 133 -18.12 23.82 -4.34
C LEU A 133 -17.20 24.99 -4.02
N GLU A 134 -17.06 25.31 -2.73
CA GLU A 134 -16.20 26.41 -2.26
C GLU A 134 -15.52 26.06 -0.94
N VAL A 135 -14.25 26.47 -0.80
CA VAL A 135 -13.50 26.40 0.46
C VAL A 135 -13.04 27.80 0.83
N SER A 136 -13.53 28.32 1.96
CA SER A 136 -13.24 29.69 2.43
C SER A 136 -13.49 30.77 1.36
N GLY A 137 -14.58 30.62 0.59
CA GLY A 137 -14.97 31.53 -0.50
C GLY A 137 -14.22 31.34 -1.82
N LYS A 138 -13.24 30.42 -1.90
CA LYS A 138 -12.58 30.06 -3.16
C LYS A 138 -13.35 28.92 -3.84
N LEU A 139 -13.76 29.13 -5.09
CA LEU A 139 -14.38 28.10 -5.93
C LEU A 139 -13.40 26.94 -6.17
N THR A 140 -13.92 25.72 -6.14
CA THR A 140 -13.16 24.49 -6.42
C THR A 140 -13.33 23.99 -7.85
N GLU A 141 -14.17 24.64 -8.65
CA GLU A 141 -14.33 24.31 -10.06
C GLU A 141 -13.00 24.46 -10.81
N GLY A 142 -12.62 23.43 -11.57
CA GLY A 142 -11.35 23.38 -12.29
C GLY A 142 -10.14 22.97 -11.45
N LEU A 143 -10.27 22.87 -10.13
CA LEU A 143 -9.21 22.37 -9.25
C LEU A 143 -9.20 20.84 -9.21
N ASN A 144 -8.00 20.26 -9.07
CA ASN A 144 -7.88 18.83 -8.82
C ASN A 144 -8.00 18.50 -7.31
N SER A 145 -7.98 17.22 -6.96
CA SER A 145 -8.07 16.79 -5.55
C SER A 145 -6.93 17.33 -4.68
N SER A 146 -5.69 17.40 -5.19
CA SER A 146 -4.53 17.94 -4.47
C SER A 146 -4.70 19.42 -4.14
N ASP A 147 -5.13 20.22 -5.11
CA ASP A 147 -5.42 21.64 -4.92
C ASP A 147 -6.48 21.86 -3.84
N VAL A 148 -7.57 21.08 -3.88
CA VAL A 148 -8.64 21.18 -2.88
C VAL A 148 -8.15 20.69 -1.51
N SER A 149 -7.33 19.64 -1.45
CA SER A 149 -6.68 19.16 -0.23
C SER A 149 -5.88 20.27 0.46
N ASN A 150 -5.11 21.04 -0.32
CA ASN A 150 -4.32 22.17 0.19
C ASN A 150 -5.19 23.30 0.76
N LEU A 151 -6.40 23.51 0.24
CA LEU A 151 -7.36 24.46 0.80
C LEU A 151 -8.01 23.96 2.09
N LEU A 152 -8.30 22.66 2.18
CA LEU A 152 -8.90 22.04 3.36
C LEU A 152 -7.92 21.93 4.53
N LYS A 153 -6.65 21.68 4.23
CA LYS A 153 -5.55 21.68 5.19
C LYS A 153 -5.19 23.10 5.62
N GLY A 154 -4.42 23.19 6.70
CA GLY A 154 -3.93 24.46 7.24
C GLY A 154 -3.77 24.41 8.75
N PRO A 155 -3.26 25.49 9.37
CA PRO A 155 -2.95 25.49 10.79
C PRO A 155 -4.15 25.11 11.65
N ALA A 156 -3.92 24.26 12.65
CA ALA A 156 -4.95 23.89 13.62
C ALA A 156 -5.53 25.12 14.33
N LYS A 157 -6.79 25.02 14.77
CA LYS A 157 -7.61 26.07 15.41
C LYS A 157 -7.99 27.24 14.49
N LYS A 158 -7.72 27.15 13.18
CA LYS A 158 -8.20 28.14 12.21
C LYS A 158 -9.59 27.77 11.68
N PRO A 159 -10.53 28.72 11.59
CA PRO A 159 -11.83 28.47 10.99
C PRO A 159 -11.70 28.21 9.49
N LEU A 160 -12.67 27.50 8.93
CA LEU A 160 -12.84 27.24 7.52
C LEU A 160 -14.34 27.12 7.23
N THR A 161 -14.79 27.81 6.19
CA THR A 161 -16.15 27.66 5.67
C THR A 161 -16.11 26.70 4.48
N LEU A 162 -16.95 25.67 4.50
CA LEU A 162 -17.05 24.67 3.43
C LEU A 162 -18.45 24.71 2.83
N LYS A 163 -18.54 25.03 1.54
CA LYS A 163 -19.80 25.00 0.80
C LYS A 163 -19.85 23.76 -0.07
N VAL A 164 -20.93 23.00 0.04
CA VAL A 164 -21.10 21.75 -0.69
C VAL A 164 -22.46 21.64 -1.37
N GLU A 165 -22.51 20.86 -2.43
CA GLU A 165 -23.74 20.32 -3.01
C GLU A 165 -23.92 18.89 -2.49
N ARG A 166 -25.00 18.65 -1.76
CA ARG A 166 -25.34 17.32 -1.25
C ARG A 166 -26.34 16.65 -2.19
N PRO A 167 -26.05 15.43 -2.70
CA PRO A 167 -27.02 14.66 -3.47
C PRO A 167 -28.37 14.56 -2.76
N GLY A 168 -29.46 14.81 -3.50
CA GLY A 168 -30.83 14.82 -2.97
C GLY A 168 -31.28 16.13 -2.29
N VAL A 169 -30.38 17.08 -2.04
CA VAL A 169 -30.70 18.38 -1.41
C VAL A 169 -30.67 19.50 -2.45
N LYS A 170 -31.80 20.20 -2.63
CA LYS A 170 -31.96 21.19 -3.71
C LYS A 170 -31.07 22.44 -3.62
N LYS A 171 -30.58 22.80 -2.42
CA LYS A 171 -29.79 24.01 -2.21
C LYS A 171 -28.42 23.63 -1.64
N PRO A 172 -27.33 24.30 -2.09
CA PRO A 172 -26.03 24.15 -1.47
C PRO A 172 -26.08 24.39 0.03
N MET A 173 -25.30 23.61 0.77
CA MET A 173 -25.14 23.70 2.22
C MET A 173 -23.81 24.37 2.54
N THR A 174 -23.75 25.09 3.65
CA THR A 174 -22.52 25.72 4.14
C THR A 174 -22.25 25.27 5.56
N PHE A 175 -21.04 24.79 5.80
CA PHE A 175 -20.57 24.28 7.07
C PHE A 175 -19.45 25.18 7.59
N GLU A 176 -19.57 25.60 8.85
CA GLU A 176 -18.49 26.27 9.56
C GLU A 176 -17.69 25.24 10.35
N LEU A 177 -16.41 25.12 10.02
CA LEU A 177 -15.49 24.12 10.55
C LEU A 177 -14.33 24.82 11.26
N VAL A 178 -13.76 24.16 12.25
CA VAL A 178 -12.48 24.57 12.85
C VAL A 178 -11.48 23.48 12.56
N ARG A 179 -10.36 23.81 11.91
CA ARG A 179 -9.31 22.83 11.63
C ARG A 179 -8.76 22.28 12.95
N GLU A 180 -8.57 20.97 13.02
CA GLU A 180 -7.99 20.28 14.17
C GLU A 180 -6.72 19.54 13.75
N LYS A 181 -5.91 19.13 14.74
CA LYS A 181 -4.88 18.13 14.50
C LYS A 181 -5.59 16.79 14.32
N ILE A 182 -5.53 16.25 13.12
CA ILE A 182 -6.07 14.95 12.76
C ILE A 182 -4.99 13.91 13.03
N GLN A 183 -5.36 12.82 13.69
CA GLN A 183 -4.49 11.66 13.90
C GLN A 183 -5.30 10.43 13.57
N ILE A 184 -4.96 9.77 12.46
CA ILE A 184 -5.64 8.55 12.04
C ILE A 184 -5.10 7.39 12.86
N ASP A 185 -5.99 6.61 13.46
CA ASP A 185 -5.59 5.44 14.24
C ASP A 185 -5.04 4.35 13.30
N PRO A 186 -3.76 3.93 13.45
CA PRO A 186 -3.22 2.83 12.65
C PRO A 186 -3.89 1.49 12.99
N VAL A 187 -4.61 1.38 14.11
CA VAL A 187 -5.39 0.20 14.51
C VAL A 187 -6.88 0.54 14.44
N PRO A 188 -7.50 0.59 13.25
CA PRO A 188 -8.89 1.02 13.09
C PRO A 188 -9.90 0.09 13.80
N TYR A 189 -9.51 -1.15 14.09
CA TYR A 189 -10.33 -2.08 14.87
C TYR A 189 -9.50 -3.14 15.60
N TYR A 190 -9.91 -3.48 16.82
CA TYR A 190 -9.54 -4.69 17.51
C TYR A 190 -10.74 -5.21 18.33
N GLY A 191 -10.82 -6.53 18.52
CA GLY A 191 -11.94 -7.17 19.20
C GLY A 191 -11.83 -8.69 19.26
N MET A 192 -12.91 -9.34 19.67
CA MET A 192 -13.01 -10.80 19.69
C MET A 192 -13.62 -11.32 18.39
N LEU A 193 -13.05 -12.37 17.81
CA LEU A 193 -13.65 -13.12 16.69
C LEU A 193 -14.62 -14.20 17.20
N ASP A 194 -14.35 -14.71 18.40
CA ASP A 194 -15.14 -15.70 19.10
C ASP A 194 -14.83 -15.63 20.61
N ASN A 195 -15.14 -16.68 21.38
CA ASN A 195 -14.92 -16.69 22.83
C ASN A 195 -13.43 -16.72 23.25
N GLU A 196 -12.50 -17.05 22.36
CA GLU A 196 -11.09 -17.31 22.71
C GLU A 196 -10.08 -16.57 21.80
N THR A 197 -10.49 -16.12 20.62
CA THR A 197 -9.59 -15.56 19.61
C THR A 197 -9.73 -14.04 19.53
N GLY A 198 -8.63 -13.33 19.80
CA GLY A 198 -8.52 -11.89 19.58
C GLY A 198 -8.19 -11.56 18.13
N TYR A 199 -8.56 -10.36 17.70
CA TYR A 199 -8.28 -9.80 16.39
C TYR A 199 -7.78 -8.37 16.50
N ILE A 200 -6.74 -8.05 15.74
CA ILE A 200 -6.20 -6.70 15.60
C ILE A 200 -5.99 -6.43 14.10
N ARG A 201 -6.61 -5.36 13.59
CA ARG A 201 -6.37 -4.84 12.24
C ARG A 201 -5.34 -3.72 12.31
N LEU A 202 -4.20 -3.87 11.65
CA LEU A 202 -3.20 -2.81 11.52
C LEU A 202 -3.18 -2.33 10.07
N SER A 203 -3.61 -1.09 9.82
CA SER A 203 -3.71 -0.52 8.47
C SER A 203 -2.39 0.04 7.95
N ASN A 204 -1.56 0.63 8.82
CA ASN A 204 -0.30 1.28 8.44
C ASN A 204 0.75 1.22 9.56
N PHE A 205 2.03 1.26 9.19
CA PHE A 205 3.16 1.38 10.12
C PHE A 205 3.59 2.85 10.28
N THR A 206 2.70 3.68 10.81
CA THR A 206 3.00 5.07 11.17
C THR A 206 3.78 5.15 12.47
N MET A 207 4.37 6.32 12.75
CA MET A 207 5.05 6.61 14.02
C MET A 207 4.20 6.17 15.22
N ASP A 208 4.83 5.43 16.14
CA ASP A 208 4.26 4.93 17.39
C ASP A 208 3.09 3.92 17.26
N CYS A 209 2.79 3.39 16.06
CA CYS A 209 1.73 2.41 15.89
C CYS A 209 1.96 1.11 16.70
N SER A 210 3.21 0.78 17.03
CA SER A 210 3.52 -0.34 17.93
C SER A 210 2.90 -0.18 19.31
N GLU A 211 2.76 1.04 19.83
CA GLU A 211 2.10 1.29 21.11
C GLU A 211 0.57 1.11 21.00
N ASN A 212 -0.04 1.47 19.87
CA ASN A 212 -1.46 1.16 19.60
C ASN A 212 -1.70 -0.36 19.57
N VAL A 213 -0.85 -1.11 18.86
CA VAL A 213 -0.94 -2.58 18.80
C VAL A 213 -0.71 -3.20 20.18
N LYS A 214 0.28 -2.73 20.93
CA LYS A 214 0.57 -3.19 22.29
C LYS A 214 -0.62 -2.96 23.22
N LYS A 215 -1.22 -1.77 23.18
CA LYS A 215 -2.42 -1.46 23.95
C LYS A 215 -3.56 -2.40 23.59
N ALA A 216 -3.88 -2.57 22.31
CA ALA A 216 -4.93 -3.47 21.86
C ALA A 216 -4.68 -4.92 22.32
N LEU A 217 -3.45 -5.41 22.20
CA LEU A 217 -3.06 -6.75 22.63
C LEU A 217 -3.22 -6.94 24.15
N LEU A 218 -2.74 -5.99 24.95
CA LEU A 218 -2.86 -6.05 26.41
C LEU A 218 -4.33 -5.98 26.85
N GLU A 219 -5.13 -5.10 26.25
CA GLU A 219 -6.56 -5.00 26.56
C GLU A 219 -7.30 -6.32 26.24
N LEU A 220 -7.03 -6.96 25.10
CA LEU A 220 -7.60 -8.26 24.76
C LEU A 220 -7.16 -9.36 25.73
N LYS A 221 -5.89 -9.37 26.16
CA LYS A 221 -5.39 -10.35 27.12
C LYS A 221 -5.99 -10.16 28.52
N GLU A 222 -6.05 -8.92 29.00
CA GLU A 222 -6.54 -8.61 30.35
C GLU A 222 -8.05 -8.71 30.49
N LYS A 223 -8.82 -8.21 29.50
CA LYS A 223 -10.28 -8.17 29.57
C LYS A 223 -10.93 -9.45 29.05
N ASN A 224 -10.37 -10.04 27.99
CA ASN A 224 -11.00 -11.15 27.27
C ASN A 224 -10.27 -12.48 27.45
N GLN A 225 -9.07 -12.50 28.04
CA GLN A 225 -8.28 -13.71 28.27
C GLN A 225 -8.08 -14.53 27.00
N ILE A 226 -7.73 -13.85 25.90
CA ILE A 226 -7.53 -14.48 24.60
C ILE A 226 -6.50 -15.62 24.67
N LYS A 227 -6.79 -16.70 23.95
CA LYS A 227 -5.93 -17.88 23.81
C LYS A 227 -5.27 -17.96 22.43
N ALA A 228 -5.74 -17.16 21.47
CA ALA A 228 -5.16 -17.05 20.14
C ALA A 228 -5.32 -15.62 19.61
N LEU A 229 -4.46 -15.23 18.66
CA LEU A 229 -4.51 -13.92 18.04
C LEU A 229 -4.44 -14.02 16.51
N VAL A 230 -5.33 -13.29 15.85
CA VAL A 230 -5.24 -12.95 14.43
C VAL A 230 -4.78 -11.50 14.29
N LEU A 231 -3.63 -11.28 13.65
CA LEU A 231 -3.14 -9.96 13.29
C LEU A 231 -3.31 -9.74 11.79
N ASP A 232 -4.18 -8.81 11.41
CA ASP A 232 -4.55 -8.60 10.01
C ASP A 232 -3.76 -7.44 9.39
N LEU A 233 -2.91 -7.77 8.41
CA LEU A 233 -2.05 -6.87 7.65
C LEU A 233 -2.47 -6.78 6.17
N ARG A 234 -3.62 -7.33 5.77
CA ARG A 234 -4.09 -7.29 4.38
C ARG A 234 -4.21 -5.85 3.90
N SER A 235 -3.71 -5.53 2.71
CA SER A 235 -3.75 -4.18 2.14
C SER A 235 -3.02 -3.11 2.98
N ASN A 236 -2.13 -3.52 3.89
CA ASN A 236 -1.23 -2.61 4.62
C ASN A 236 0.07 -2.41 3.82
N PRO A 237 0.30 -1.22 3.24
CA PRO A 237 1.45 -0.94 2.36
C PRO A 237 2.78 -0.84 3.11
N GLY A 238 2.77 -1.05 4.44
CA GLY A 238 3.92 -0.94 5.31
C GLY A 238 4.03 0.43 5.94
N GLY A 239 5.25 0.96 5.98
CA GLY A 239 5.58 2.22 6.66
C GLY A 239 6.96 2.12 7.30
N LEU A 240 7.09 2.60 8.54
CA LEU A 240 8.35 2.65 9.26
C LEU A 240 8.82 1.24 9.66
N LEU A 241 10.01 0.86 9.18
CA LEU A 241 10.66 -0.42 9.49
C LEU A 241 10.76 -0.68 11.00
N ILE A 242 11.09 0.36 11.77
CA ILE A 242 11.29 0.23 13.22
C ILE A 242 10.01 -0.19 13.95
N GLU A 243 8.84 0.19 13.45
CA GLU A 243 7.56 -0.18 14.05
C GLU A 243 7.26 -1.68 13.82
N ALA A 244 7.65 -2.22 12.67
CA ALA A 244 7.61 -3.67 12.45
C ALA A 244 8.53 -4.42 13.42
N VAL A 245 9.75 -3.92 13.63
CA VAL A 245 10.69 -4.50 14.61
C VAL A 245 10.10 -4.53 16.01
N LYS A 246 9.52 -3.42 16.46
CA LYS A 246 8.87 -3.34 17.79
C LYS A 246 7.71 -4.30 17.92
N ILE A 247 6.82 -4.37 16.91
CA ILE A 247 5.66 -5.28 16.93
C ILE A 247 6.10 -6.75 16.90
N THR A 248 7.12 -7.11 16.11
CA THR A 248 7.67 -8.48 16.11
C THR A 248 8.19 -8.86 17.51
N ASN A 249 8.87 -7.94 18.21
CA ASN A 249 9.39 -8.16 19.56
C ASN A 249 8.28 -8.56 20.56
N PHE A 250 7.01 -8.17 20.35
CA PHE A 250 5.93 -8.60 21.24
C PHE A 250 5.76 -10.11 21.29
N PHE A 251 6.16 -10.81 20.22
CA PHE A 251 5.90 -12.24 20.06
C PHE A 251 7.16 -13.11 20.12
N VAL A 252 8.37 -12.53 20.11
CA VAL A 252 9.62 -13.29 20.01
C VAL A 252 10.56 -13.00 21.17
N ASN A 253 11.37 -13.99 21.54
CA ASN A 253 12.33 -13.84 22.64
C ASN A 253 13.35 -12.74 22.36
N LYS A 254 13.74 -12.03 23.42
CA LYS A 254 14.85 -11.08 23.39
C LYS A 254 16.11 -11.74 22.79
N GLY A 255 16.76 -11.01 21.89
CA GLY A 255 17.94 -11.47 21.14
C GLY A 255 17.62 -12.16 19.81
N ALA A 256 16.35 -12.43 19.47
CA ALA A 256 15.99 -12.91 18.15
C ALA A 256 16.30 -11.84 17.08
N GLU A 257 16.97 -12.24 15.99
CA GLU A 257 17.11 -11.39 14.80
C GLU A 257 15.74 -11.24 14.13
N ILE A 258 15.35 -10.01 13.80
CA ILE A 258 14.07 -9.69 13.18
C ILE A 258 14.27 -9.33 11.71
N VAL A 259 15.25 -8.47 11.42
CA VAL A 259 15.55 -8.03 10.06
C VAL A 259 16.98 -7.48 10.01
N SER A 260 17.67 -7.69 8.90
CA SER A 260 18.93 -7.03 8.58
C SER A 260 18.83 -6.23 7.29
N THR A 261 19.57 -5.13 7.19
CA THR A 261 19.65 -4.26 6.02
C THR A 261 21.07 -4.28 5.49
N LYS A 262 21.22 -4.42 4.18
CA LYS A 262 22.53 -4.42 3.51
C LYS A 262 22.51 -3.44 2.34
N GLY A 263 23.41 -2.47 2.39
CA GLY A 263 23.47 -1.37 1.44
C GLY A 263 24.76 -1.35 0.62
N LYS A 264 24.89 -0.33 -0.23
CA LYS A 264 26.14 -0.09 -0.99
C LYS A 264 27.33 0.21 -0.07
N VAL A 265 27.09 0.90 1.04
CA VAL A 265 28.09 1.29 2.02
C VAL A 265 28.01 0.32 3.20
N LYS A 266 29.01 -0.54 3.36
CA LYS A 266 29.02 -1.58 4.42
C LYS A 266 28.89 -1.03 5.84
N GLN A 267 29.36 0.20 6.10
CA GLN A 267 29.17 0.83 7.43
C GLN A 267 27.69 1.15 7.72
N GLY A 268 26.83 1.18 6.70
CA GLY A 268 25.39 1.39 6.84
C GLY A 268 24.59 0.09 6.96
N ASP A 269 25.23 -1.08 6.93
CA ASP A 269 24.55 -2.34 7.18
C ASP A 269 24.10 -2.38 8.65
N GLN A 270 22.87 -2.81 8.90
CA GLN A 270 22.30 -2.87 10.25
C GLN A 270 21.58 -4.19 10.46
N THR A 271 21.65 -4.72 11.67
CA THR A 271 20.82 -5.86 12.09
C THR A 271 19.98 -5.44 13.29
N TYR A 272 18.68 -5.67 13.17
CA TYR A 272 17.69 -5.34 14.18
C TYR A 272 17.29 -6.60 14.94
N TYR A 273 17.43 -6.54 16.26
CA TYR A 273 17.10 -7.64 17.17
C TYR A 273 15.92 -7.26 18.05
N ALA A 274 15.21 -8.27 18.56
CA ALA A 274 14.31 -8.11 19.69
C ALA A 274 15.12 -7.67 20.93
N THR A 275 14.87 -6.47 21.45
CA THR A 275 15.63 -5.87 22.56
C THR A 275 14.84 -5.85 23.87
N GLU A 276 13.51 -5.86 23.79
CA GLU A 276 12.60 -5.79 24.94
C GLU A 276 12.11 -7.18 25.36
N THR A 277 11.55 -7.26 26.57
CA THR A 277 10.85 -8.47 27.03
C THR A 277 9.57 -8.65 26.20
N PRO A 278 9.32 -9.84 25.62
CA PRO A 278 8.11 -10.09 24.84
C PRO A 278 6.85 -10.05 25.69
N ILE A 279 5.72 -9.75 25.04
CA ILE A 279 4.39 -9.79 25.66
C ILE A 279 3.89 -11.24 25.70
N ASP A 280 4.02 -11.98 24.59
CA ASP A 280 3.57 -13.36 24.52
C ASP A 280 4.32 -14.19 23.46
N THR A 281 5.10 -15.16 23.91
CA THR A 281 5.88 -16.04 23.04
C THR A 281 5.24 -17.40 22.78
N LEU A 282 4.06 -17.68 23.36
CA LEU A 282 3.44 -19.01 23.36
C LEU A 282 2.08 -19.05 22.65
N MET A 283 1.27 -18.01 22.81
CA MET A 283 -0.07 -17.92 22.25
C MET A 283 -0.06 -18.14 20.73
N PRO A 284 -0.89 -19.06 20.19
CA PRO A 284 -1.07 -19.22 18.76
C PRO A 284 -1.33 -17.88 18.06
N LEU A 285 -0.59 -17.65 16.98
CA LEU A 285 -0.62 -16.42 16.19
C LEU A 285 -0.81 -16.75 14.71
N ALA A 286 -1.77 -16.08 14.07
CA ALA A 286 -1.92 -16.02 12.62
C ALA A 286 -1.79 -14.58 12.13
N ILE A 287 -1.07 -14.38 11.03
CA ILE A 287 -0.95 -13.09 10.35
C ILE A 287 -1.67 -13.18 9.02
N LEU A 288 -2.70 -12.35 8.81
CA LEU A 288 -3.39 -12.28 7.52
C LEU A 288 -2.67 -11.32 6.58
N VAL A 289 -2.43 -11.76 5.34
CA VAL A 289 -1.75 -10.96 4.31
C VAL A 289 -2.40 -11.13 2.93
N ASN A 290 -2.19 -10.16 2.05
CA ASN A 290 -2.55 -10.25 0.63
C ASN A 290 -1.53 -9.50 -0.23
N SER A 291 -1.79 -9.38 -1.53
CA SER A 291 -0.93 -8.66 -2.47
C SER A 291 -0.71 -7.18 -2.16
N GLY A 292 -1.56 -6.56 -1.34
CA GLY A 292 -1.40 -5.19 -0.85
C GLY A 292 -0.57 -5.09 0.43
N SER A 293 -0.22 -6.20 1.07
CA SER A 293 0.70 -6.23 2.20
C SER A 293 2.13 -6.02 1.70
N ALA A 294 2.80 -4.94 2.09
CA ALA A 294 4.13 -4.58 1.58
C ALA A 294 5.10 -4.10 2.66
N SER A 295 6.41 -4.20 2.39
CA SER A 295 7.49 -3.57 3.17
C SER A 295 7.45 -3.94 4.66
N ALA A 296 7.17 -3.00 5.57
CA ALA A 296 7.09 -3.26 7.01
C ALA A 296 6.11 -4.41 7.38
N SER A 297 5.00 -4.55 6.63
CA SER A 297 4.07 -5.68 6.77
C SER A 297 4.75 -7.02 6.45
N GLU A 298 5.60 -7.04 5.43
CA GLU A 298 6.34 -8.22 4.99
C GLU A 298 7.51 -8.55 5.93
N ILE A 299 8.12 -7.52 6.54
CA ILE A 299 9.11 -7.72 7.61
C ILE A 299 8.44 -8.42 8.80
N LEU A 300 7.29 -7.92 9.27
CA LEU A 300 6.59 -8.51 10.40
C LEU A 300 6.10 -9.93 10.08
N ALA A 301 5.39 -10.13 8.97
CA ALA A 301 4.89 -11.44 8.56
C ALA A 301 6.03 -12.44 8.32
N GLY A 302 7.05 -12.02 7.56
CA GLY A 302 8.21 -12.84 7.23
C GLY A 302 9.06 -13.20 8.44
N ALA A 303 9.29 -12.28 9.38
CA ALA A 303 10.03 -12.57 10.60
C ALA A 303 9.28 -13.57 11.50
N ILE A 304 7.97 -13.43 11.64
CA ILE A 304 7.14 -14.36 12.41
C ILE A 304 7.12 -15.75 11.77
N GLN A 305 7.07 -15.83 10.43
CA GLN A 305 7.16 -17.09 9.67
C GLN A 305 8.55 -17.74 9.81
N ASP A 306 9.61 -16.98 9.54
CA ASP A 306 10.99 -17.47 9.54
C ASP A 306 11.45 -17.91 10.93
N LEU A 307 10.93 -17.29 11.99
CA LEU A 307 11.22 -17.68 13.37
C LEU A 307 10.33 -18.82 13.87
N ASP A 308 9.40 -19.32 13.03
CA ASP A 308 8.39 -20.32 13.38
C ASP A 308 7.59 -19.92 14.62
N ARG A 309 7.30 -18.61 14.75
CA ARG A 309 6.53 -18.08 15.86
C ARG A 309 5.04 -18.10 15.58
N GLY A 310 4.63 -17.95 14.33
CA GLY A 310 3.24 -17.94 13.93
C GLY A 310 3.10 -18.33 12.48
N ILE A 311 1.85 -18.45 12.03
CA ILE A 311 1.52 -18.78 10.65
C ILE A 311 1.14 -17.52 9.87
N VAL A 312 1.41 -17.51 8.57
CA VAL A 312 0.94 -16.52 7.61
C VAL A 312 -0.19 -17.12 6.79
N VAL A 313 -1.31 -16.42 6.67
CA VAL A 313 -2.53 -16.89 6.00
C VAL A 313 -2.97 -15.85 4.98
N GLY A 314 -3.42 -16.29 3.79
CA GLY A 314 -3.98 -15.41 2.77
C GLY A 314 -3.34 -15.59 1.40
N ALA A 315 -2.95 -14.50 0.74
CA ALA A 315 -2.31 -14.51 -0.57
C ALA A 315 -0.87 -13.97 -0.51
N ARG A 316 -0.04 -14.31 -1.52
CA ARG A 316 1.34 -13.82 -1.65
C ARG A 316 1.39 -12.29 -1.54
N THR A 317 2.36 -11.78 -0.78
CA THR A 317 2.52 -10.34 -0.53
C THR A 317 3.17 -9.60 -1.70
N PHE A 318 3.27 -8.27 -1.59
CA PHE A 318 3.71 -7.40 -2.69
C PHE A 318 5.14 -7.65 -3.19
N GLY A 319 6.07 -8.00 -2.31
CA GLY A 319 7.47 -8.27 -2.64
C GLY A 319 8.39 -7.05 -2.64
N LYS A 320 8.23 -6.11 -1.70
CA LYS A 320 9.08 -4.92 -1.59
C LYS A 320 10.16 -5.10 -0.53
N GLY A 321 11.30 -5.67 -0.93
CA GLY A 321 12.51 -5.89 -0.13
C GLY A 321 13.49 -4.70 -0.05
N LEU A 322 13.06 -3.47 -0.33
CA LEU A 322 13.92 -2.27 -0.40
C LEU A 322 13.70 -1.34 0.80
N VAL A 323 14.79 -0.75 1.28
CA VAL A 323 14.80 0.24 2.36
C VAL A 323 15.05 1.63 1.79
N GLN A 324 14.16 2.57 2.10
CA GLN A 324 14.31 3.97 1.77
C GLN A 324 14.72 4.78 3.00
N THR A 325 15.59 5.77 2.81
CA THR A 325 15.93 6.78 3.82
C THR A 325 15.68 8.17 3.26
N THR A 326 15.37 9.12 4.14
CA THR A 326 15.24 10.53 3.74
C THR A 326 16.56 11.27 3.96
N ARG A 327 16.82 12.24 3.09
CA ARG A 327 17.94 13.18 3.16
C ARG A 327 17.38 14.58 3.01
N ASP A 328 17.73 15.45 3.94
CA ASP A 328 17.35 16.86 3.85
C ASP A 328 18.11 17.52 2.69
N LEU A 329 17.37 18.30 1.91
CA LEU A 329 17.88 19.17 0.86
C LEU A 329 17.66 20.64 1.28
N SER A 330 18.18 21.56 0.47
CA SER A 330 17.90 22.99 0.64
C SER A 330 16.40 23.29 0.54
N TYR A 331 15.98 24.40 1.16
CA TYR A 331 14.59 24.89 1.10
C TYR A 331 13.54 23.88 1.58
N ASN A 332 13.82 23.18 2.69
CA ASN A 332 12.93 22.19 3.32
C ASN A 332 12.51 20.99 2.46
N ALA A 333 13.06 20.85 1.24
CA ALA A 333 12.82 19.69 0.41
C ALA A 333 13.57 18.45 0.93
N LYS A 334 13.14 17.26 0.49
CA LYS A 334 13.78 15.98 0.87
C LYS A 334 14.01 15.09 -0.34
N LEU A 335 15.11 14.35 -0.31
CA LEU A 335 15.33 13.18 -1.16
C LEU A 335 14.97 11.93 -0.36
N LYS A 336 13.96 11.19 -0.81
CA LYS A 336 13.71 9.82 -0.36
C LYS A 336 14.48 8.89 -1.29
N VAL A 337 15.45 8.15 -0.77
CA VAL A 337 16.38 7.36 -1.58
C VAL A 337 16.46 5.93 -1.10
N THR A 338 16.42 4.99 -2.05
CA THR A 338 16.68 3.57 -1.80
C THR A 338 18.16 3.35 -1.46
N THR A 339 18.45 2.89 -0.25
CA THR A 339 19.84 2.75 0.24
C THR A 339 20.28 1.32 0.50
N ALA A 340 19.31 0.41 0.70
CA ALA A 340 19.60 -0.97 1.08
C ALA A 340 18.49 -1.92 0.64
N LYS A 341 18.84 -3.21 0.58
CA LYS A 341 17.87 -4.32 0.62
C LYS A 341 17.73 -4.79 2.07
N TYR A 342 16.58 -5.31 2.43
CA TYR A 342 16.44 -6.01 3.71
C TYR A 342 16.30 -7.52 3.55
N TYR A 343 16.67 -8.22 4.62
CA TYR A 343 16.71 -9.67 4.73
C TYR A 343 16.03 -10.07 6.05
N ILE A 344 15.10 -11.00 5.96
CA ILE A 344 14.36 -11.55 7.11
C ILE A 344 15.15 -12.73 7.73
N PRO A 345 14.77 -13.25 8.91
CA PRO A 345 15.66 -14.06 9.77
C PRO A 345 16.25 -15.32 9.14
N SER A 346 15.61 -15.94 8.15
CA SER A 346 16.20 -17.07 7.40
C SER A 346 17.37 -16.65 6.49
N GLY A 347 17.58 -15.35 6.31
CA GLY A 347 18.57 -14.75 5.43
C GLY A 347 18.05 -14.42 4.02
N ARG A 348 16.78 -14.68 3.73
CA ARG A 348 16.17 -14.47 2.41
C ARG A 348 15.80 -13.00 2.15
N CYS A 349 15.93 -12.57 0.89
CA CYS A 349 15.48 -11.26 0.42
C CYS A 349 14.18 -11.39 -0.36
N ILE A 350 13.11 -10.75 0.10
CA ILE A 350 11.77 -10.94 -0.45
C ILE A 350 11.48 -10.05 -1.68
N GLN A 351 12.48 -9.30 -2.16
CA GLN A 351 12.34 -8.38 -3.28
C GLN A 351 11.91 -9.12 -4.57
N ALA A 352 10.74 -8.79 -5.11
CA ALA A 352 10.19 -9.42 -6.31
C ALA A 352 10.79 -8.92 -7.61
N LEU A 353 11.02 -7.60 -7.70
CA LEU A 353 11.47 -6.94 -8.93
C LEU A 353 12.97 -6.70 -8.92
N ASP A 354 13.63 -7.00 -10.04
CA ASP A 354 15.05 -6.70 -10.26
C ASP A 354 15.24 -5.36 -10.95
N TYR A 355 15.40 -4.30 -10.16
CA TYR A 355 15.71 -2.96 -10.66
C TYR A 355 17.17 -2.81 -11.13
N THR A 356 18.05 -3.77 -10.83
CA THR A 356 19.48 -3.72 -11.18
C THR A 356 19.76 -4.27 -12.56
N HIS A 357 19.08 -5.33 -12.97
CA HIS A 357 19.21 -5.94 -14.30
C HIS A 357 17.90 -5.77 -15.06
N ARG A 358 17.69 -4.59 -15.64
CA ARG A 358 16.56 -4.32 -16.51
C ARG A 358 16.62 -5.21 -17.76
N ASN A 359 15.46 -5.54 -18.31
CA ASN A 359 15.33 -6.26 -19.57
C ASN A 359 15.91 -5.44 -20.73
N GLU A 360 16.13 -6.07 -21.89
CA GLU A 360 16.68 -5.40 -23.08
C GLU A 360 15.82 -4.21 -23.56
N ASP A 361 14.51 -4.24 -23.30
CA ASP A 361 13.56 -3.18 -23.59
C ASP A 361 13.49 -2.07 -22.51
N GLY A 362 14.30 -2.18 -21.45
CA GLY A 362 14.34 -1.26 -20.31
C GLY A 362 13.28 -1.52 -19.22
N SER A 363 12.39 -2.48 -19.42
CA SER A 363 11.39 -2.88 -18.42
C SER A 363 12.04 -3.59 -17.22
N VAL A 364 11.35 -3.56 -16.07
CA VAL A 364 11.81 -4.23 -14.84
C VAL A 364 11.22 -5.63 -14.80
N GLY A 365 12.09 -6.65 -14.80
CA GLY A 365 11.69 -8.05 -14.70
C GLY A 365 11.36 -8.47 -13.26
N GLN A 366 10.45 -9.43 -13.12
CA GLN A 366 10.34 -10.22 -11.88
C GLN A 366 11.46 -11.26 -11.85
N ILE A 367 11.96 -11.58 -10.65
CA ILE A 367 12.88 -12.70 -10.46
C ILE A 367 12.12 -13.99 -10.86
N PRO A 368 12.56 -14.73 -11.88
CA PRO A 368 11.90 -15.97 -12.29
C PRO A 368 11.92 -17.01 -11.17
N ASP A 369 10.87 -17.82 -11.06
CA ASP A 369 10.79 -18.92 -10.10
C ASP A 369 11.94 -19.94 -10.23
N SER A 370 12.59 -20.01 -11.41
CA SER A 370 13.77 -20.86 -11.60
C SER A 370 15.04 -20.32 -10.94
N LEU A 371 15.05 -19.03 -10.54
CA LEU A 371 16.19 -18.35 -9.93
C LEU A 371 16.00 -18.08 -8.44
N VAL A 372 14.83 -18.42 -7.85
CA VAL A 372 14.63 -18.29 -6.41
C VAL A 372 15.51 -19.28 -5.65
N THR A 373 16.10 -18.80 -4.57
CA THR A 373 16.96 -19.58 -3.68
C THR A 373 16.14 -20.12 -2.52
N GLN A 374 16.41 -21.39 -2.18
CA GLN A 374 15.80 -22.05 -1.03
C GLN A 374 16.53 -21.66 0.26
N TYR A 375 15.76 -21.34 1.30
CA TYR A 375 16.21 -21.06 2.66
C TYR A 375 15.47 -21.98 3.64
N SER A 376 15.74 -21.81 4.93
CA SER A 376 15.04 -22.54 5.97
C SER A 376 14.62 -21.65 7.12
N THR A 377 13.40 -21.85 7.60
CA THR A 377 12.94 -21.28 8.87
C THR A 377 13.74 -21.87 10.04
N LYS A 378 13.58 -21.29 11.23
CA LYS A 378 14.28 -21.70 12.46
C LYS A 378 14.12 -23.19 12.79
N ASN A 379 12.95 -23.77 12.55
CA ASN A 379 12.63 -25.18 12.76
C ASN A 379 12.88 -26.04 11.49
N GLY A 380 13.35 -25.44 10.40
CA GLY A 380 13.78 -26.15 9.20
C GLY A 380 12.67 -26.43 8.19
N ARG A 381 11.64 -25.58 8.12
CA ARG A 381 10.70 -25.56 6.99
C ARG A 381 11.38 -24.90 5.79
N LEU A 382 11.07 -25.36 4.59
CA LEU A 382 11.61 -24.80 3.37
C LEU A 382 10.80 -23.58 2.97
N VAL A 383 11.50 -22.47 2.77
CA VAL A 383 10.96 -21.18 2.33
C VAL A 383 11.85 -20.62 1.22
N TYR A 384 11.31 -19.73 0.40
CA TYR A 384 12.01 -19.21 -0.78
C TYR A 384 12.14 -17.69 -0.72
N ASP A 385 13.21 -17.18 -1.34
CA ASP A 385 13.33 -15.74 -1.64
C ASP A 385 12.58 -15.36 -2.91
N GLY A 386 12.56 -14.06 -3.23
CA GLY A 386 11.88 -13.54 -4.42
C GLY A 386 10.35 -13.58 -4.31
N GLY A 387 9.70 -12.50 -4.73
CA GLY A 387 8.24 -12.50 -4.89
C GLY A 387 7.41 -12.21 -3.63
N GLY A 388 8.00 -11.77 -2.52
CA GLY A 388 7.29 -11.51 -1.27
C GLY A 388 7.25 -12.73 -0.32
N ILE A 389 6.32 -12.67 0.64
CA ILE A 389 6.03 -13.73 1.60
C ILE A 389 4.93 -14.61 1.02
N ILE A 390 5.24 -15.89 0.85
CA ILE A 390 4.27 -16.94 0.52
C ILE A 390 3.58 -17.36 1.84
N PRO A 391 2.24 -17.33 1.92
CA PRO A 391 1.52 -17.78 3.11
C PRO A 391 1.72 -19.27 3.40
N ASP A 392 1.73 -19.63 4.68
CA ASP A 392 1.69 -21.03 5.13
C ASP A 392 0.35 -21.67 4.79
N LEU A 393 -0.71 -20.87 4.78
CA LEU A 393 -2.05 -21.28 4.39
C LEU A 393 -2.59 -20.33 3.34
N LYS A 394 -2.60 -20.80 2.10
CA LYS A 394 -3.14 -20.06 0.97
C LYS A 394 -4.65 -19.99 1.06
N ILE A 395 -5.18 -18.78 0.97
CA ILE A 395 -6.58 -18.51 0.67
C ILE A 395 -6.59 -18.10 -0.80
N GLU A 396 -7.38 -18.81 -1.62
CA GLU A 396 -7.57 -18.37 -2.99
C GLU A 396 -8.14 -16.96 -2.94
N SER A 397 -7.39 -16.00 -3.47
CA SER A 397 -7.87 -14.63 -3.57
C SER A 397 -9.00 -14.66 -4.58
N GLU A 398 -10.24 -14.48 -4.11
CA GLU A 398 -11.35 -14.16 -4.99
C GLU A 398 -11.02 -12.80 -5.59
N TYR A 399 -10.53 -12.80 -6.82
CA TYR A 399 -10.32 -11.55 -7.55
C TYR A 399 -11.70 -10.93 -7.72
N LEU A 400 -11.84 -9.66 -7.32
CA LEU A 400 -13.02 -8.89 -7.71
C LEU A 400 -13.22 -9.07 -9.22
N SER A 401 -14.41 -9.50 -9.61
CA SER A 401 -14.77 -9.58 -11.02
C SER A 401 -14.52 -8.24 -11.70
N THR A 402 -14.24 -8.25 -13.02
CA THR A 402 -14.01 -6.98 -13.75
C THR A 402 -15.22 -6.05 -13.58
N LEU A 403 -16.43 -6.63 -13.54
CA LEU A 403 -17.66 -5.90 -13.21
C LEU A 403 -17.60 -5.28 -11.82
N ALA A 404 -17.34 -6.05 -10.76
CA ALA A 404 -17.32 -5.55 -9.39
C ALA A 404 -16.27 -4.43 -9.21
N TYR A 405 -15.08 -4.61 -9.77
CA TYR A 405 -14.05 -3.57 -9.80
C TYR A 405 -14.53 -2.31 -10.51
N LYS A 406 -15.19 -2.43 -11.66
CA LYS A 406 -15.71 -1.28 -12.41
C LYS A 406 -16.86 -0.57 -11.69
N LEU A 407 -17.79 -1.32 -11.10
CA LEU A 407 -18.86 -0.75 -10.27
C LEU A 407 -18.31 0.05 -9.07
N ALA A 408 -17.19 -0.37 -8.48
CA ALA A 408 -16.53 0.36 -7.40
C ALA A 408 -15.73 1.56 -7.94
N SER A 409 -14.83 1.35 -8.90
CA SER A 409 -13.92 2.39 -9.43
C SER A 409 -14.63 3.50 -10.20
N ASP A 410 -15.75 3.21 -10.86
CA ASP A 410 -16.59 4.21 -11.53
C ASP A 410 -17.66 4.81 -10.58
N PHE A 411 -17.51 4.57 -9.26
CA PHE A 411 -18.36 5.11 -8.18
C PHE A 411 -19.85 4.72 -8.26
N VAL A 412 -20.20 3.62 -8.94
CA VAL A 412 -21.60 3.15 -9.03
C VAL A 412 -22.09 2.65 -7.67
N ILE A 413 -21.30 1.83 -6.99
CA ILE A 413 -21.58 1.35 -5.63
C ILE A 413 -21.63 2.53 -4.64
N PHE A 414 -20.68 3.45 -4.75
CA PHE A 414 -20.62 4.67 -3.93
C PHE A 414 -21.88 5.54 -4.06
N ASP A 415 -22.34 5.75 -5.29
CA ASP A 415 -23.54 6.57 -5.54
C ASP A 415 -24.80 5.87 -5.05
N TYR A 416 -24.92 4.57 -5.27
CA TYR A 416 -26.04 3.80 -4.76
C TYR A 416 -26.09 3.84 -3.22
N ALA A 417 -24.96 3.66 -2.54
CA ALA A 417 -24.90 3.78 -1.09
C ALA A 417 -25.27 5.19 -0.60
N THR A 418 -24.87 6.22 -1.34
CA THR A 418 -25.23 7.62 -1.04
C THR A 418 -26.75 7.84 -1.18
N GLN A 419 -27.38 7.28 -2.22
CA GLN A 419 -28.83 7.31 -2.39
C GLN A 419 -29.53 6.50 -1.28
N PHE A 420 -29.03 5.30 -0.99
CA PHE A 420 -29.59 4.41 0.02
C PHE A 420 -29.68 5.09 1.39
N VAL A 421 -28.65 5.85 1.80
CA VAL A 421 -28.63 6.62 3.05
C VAL A 421 -29.62 7.79 3.06
N CYS A 422 -29.98 8.33 1.90
CA CYS A 422 -31.02 9.36 1.80
C CYS A 422 -32.43 8.78 2.02
N GLU A 423 -32.63 7.51 1.68
CA GLU A 423 -33.92 6.81 1.73
C GLU A 423 -34.10 6.01 3.03
N ASN A 424 -33.01 5.70 3.74
CA ASN A 424 -33.01 4.88 4.94
C ASN A 424 -32.33 5.63 6.09
N GLU A 425 -33.07 5.88 7.18
CA GLU A 425 -32.52 6.61 8.33
C GLU A 425 -31.56 5.76 9.18
N LYS A 426 -31.79 4.45 9.22
CA LYS A 426 -31.05 3.50 10.04
C LYS A 426 -31.00 2.13 9.37
N ILE A 427 -29.99 1.35 9.74
CA ILE A 427 -29.82 -0.05 9.36
C ILE A 427 -29.58 -0.93 10.59
N ALA A 428 -29.54 -2.25 10.41
CA ALA A 428 -29.15 -3.19 11.46
C ALA A 428 -27.71 -2.93 11.97
N SER A 429 -27.31 -3.60 13.04
CA SER A 429 -25.92 -3.51 13.54
C SER A 429 -24.92 -3.98 12.48
N PRO A 430 -23.65 -3.52 12.50
CA PRO A 430 -22.64 -3.95 11.54
C PRO A 430 -22.51 -5.47 11.41
N GLU A 431 -22.61 -6.19 12.53
CA GLU A 431 -22.49 -7.64 12.61
C GLU A 431 -23.68 -8.40 11.98
N GLU A 432 -24.83 -7.73 11.83
CA GLU A 432 -26.10 -8.32 11.36
C GLU A 432 -26.52 -7.83 9.97
N PHE A 433 -26.10 -6.63 9.57
CA PHE A 433 -26.53 -6.02 8.31
C PHE A 433 -25.98 -6.77 7.10
N ARG A 434 -26.86 -7.13 6.17
CA ARG A 434 -26.51 -7.78 4.90
C ARG A 434 -27.39 -7.23 3.79
N ILE A 435 -26.87 -7.17 2.57
CA ILE A 435 -27.66 -6.85 1.39
C ILE A 435 -28.63 -8.01 1.11
N THR A 436 -29.92 -7.76 1.29
CA THR A 436 -30.97 -8.72 0.94
C THR A 436 -31.17 -8.78 -0.57
N ASP A 437 -31.82 -9.83 -1.08
CA ASP A 437 -32.12 -9.93 -2.51
C ASP A 437 -33.03 -8.79 -3.02
N GLU A 438 -33.88 -8.24 -2.15
CA GLU A 438 -34.70 -7.06 -2.46
C GLU A 438 -33.84 -5.80 -2.62
N MET A 439 -32.91 -5.56 -1.69
CA MET A 439 -31.97 -4.44 -1.79
C MET A 439 -31.07 -4.59 -3.03
N TYR A 440 -30.58 -5.80 -3.28
CA TYR A 440 -29.77 -6.10 -4.46
C TYR A 440 -30.53 -5.86 -5.76
N SER A 441 -31.81 -6.23 -5.82
CA SER A 441 -32.69 -5.94 -6.96
C SER A 441 -32.84 -4.42 -7.19
N GLY A 442 -32.91 -3.64 -6.11
CA GLY A 442 -32.89 -2.18 -6.17
C GLY A 442 -31.57 -1.64 -6.76
N PHE A 443 -30.43 -2.19 -6.35
CA PHE A 443 -29.13 -1.86 -6.94
C PHE A 443 -29.05 -2.20 -8.43
N VAL A 444 -29.53 -3.37 -8.84
CA VAL A 444 -29.58 -3.77 -10.26
C VAL A 444 -30.43 -2.81 -11.09
N ALA A 445 -31.57 -2.34 -10.55
CA ALA A 445 -32.39 -1.34 -11.21
C ALA A 445 -31.66 0.00 -11.35
N PHE A 446 -30.96 0.44 -10.30
CA PHE A 446 -30.14 1.65 -10.32
C PHE A 446 -29.01 1.58 -11.36
N VAL A 447 -28.30 0.46 -11.46
CA VAL A 447 -27.25 0.23 -12.47
C VAL A 447 -27.81 0.36 -13.88
N LYS A 448 -29.01 -0.20 -14.13
CA LYS A 448 -29.70 -0.10 -15.42
C LYS A 448 -30.14 1.32 -15.74
N GLU A 449 -30.72 2.03 -14.77
CA GLU A 449 -31.15 3.43 -14.94
C GLU A 449 -29.99 4.35 -15.30
N LYS A 450 -28.82 4.12 -14.67
CA LYS A 450 -27.59 4.85 -14.99
C LYS A 450 -27.02 4.55 -16.38
N GLY A 451 -27.50 3.51 -17.07
CA GLY A 451 -26.93 3.07 -18.33
C GLY A 451 -25.46 2.64 -18.21
N PHE A 452 -25.09 2.08 -17.05
CA PHE A 452 -23.73 1.63 -16.80
C PHE A 452 -23.34 0.53 -17.80
N SER A 453 -22.14 0.66 -18.36
CA SER A 453 -21.52 -0.36 -19.21
C SER A 453 -20.04 -0.43 -18.90
N TYR A 454 -19.43 -1.58 -19.18
CA TYR A 454 -18.00 -1.77 -19.02
C TYR A 454 -17.44 -2.57 -20.18
N GLN A 455 -16.11 -2.68 -20.26
CA GLN A 455 -15.44 -3.62 -21.15
C GLN A 455 -14.77 -4.66 -20.27
N SER A 456 -15.05 -5.94 -20.52
CA SER A 456 -14.39 -7.02 -19.80
C SER A 456 -12.93 -7.14 -20.24
N ARG A 457 -12.08 -7.67 -19.35
CA ARG A 457 -10.68 -7.96 -19.69
C ARG A 457 -10.56 -8.96 -20.84
N THR A 458 -11.49 -9.91 -20.92
CA THR A 458 -11.57 -10.89 -22.01
C THR A 458 -11.82 -10.21 -23.36
N GLU A 459 -12.74 -9.24 -23.43
CA GLU A 459 -12.98 -8.48 -24.66
C GLU A 459 -11.81 -7.57 -25.04
N GLU A 460 -11.12 -6.99 -24.05
CA GLU A 460 -9.90 -6.21 -24.29
C GLU A 460 -8.80 -7.08 -24.91
N GLN A 461 -8.53 -8.24 -24.33
CA GLN A 461 -7.56 -9.21 -24.87
C GLN A 461 -7.96 -9.75 -26.24
N LEU A 462 -9.26 -10.00 -26.45
CA LEU A 462 -9.75 -10.40 -27.77
C LEU A 462 -9.53 -9.29 -28.80
N LYS A 463 -9.79 -8.02 -28.46
CA LYS A 463 -9.54 -6.89 -29.35
C LYS A 463 -8.05 -6.81 -29.73
N GLU A 464 -7.14 -6.97 -28.78
CA GLU A 464 -5.69 -7.03 -29.05
C GLU A 464 -5.30 -8.19 -29.96
N LEU A 465 -5.86 -9.38 -29.71
CA LEU A 465 -5.67 -10.56 -30.55
C LEU A 465 -6.15 -10.31 -31.97
N LEU A 466 -7.33 -9.70 -32.15
CA LEU A 466 -7.89 -9.37 -33.46
C LEU A 466 -7.01 -8.38 -34.22
N GLU A 467 -6.51 -7.34 -33.56
CA GLU A 467 -5.60 -6.37 -34.19
C GLU A 467 -4.25 -6.99 -34.56
N THR A 468 -3.73 -7.89 -33.73
CA THR A 468 -2.51 -8.65 -34.02
C THR A 468 -2.72 -9.61 -35.20
N ALA A 469 -3.81 -10.37 -35.20
CA ALA A 469 -4.16 -11.30 -36.27
C ALA A 469 -4.37 -10.59 -37.62
N LYS A 470 -4.91 -9.36 -37.63
CA LYS A 470 -5.00 -8.54 -38.85
C LYS A 470 -3.62 -8.11 -39.34
N ARG A 471 -2.75 -7.65 -38.43
CA ARG A 471 -1.37 -7.22 -38.75
C ARG A 471 -0.54 -8.37 -39.34
N GLU A 472 -0.72 -9.57 -38.81
CA GLU A 472 -0.04 -10.79 -39.26
C GLU A 472 -0.76 -11.51 -40.40
N ARG A 473 -1.89 -10.97 -40.88
CA ARG A 473 -2.73 -11.52 -41.97
C ARG A 473 -3.36 -12.89 -41.67
N TYR A 474 -3.47 -13.28 -40.40
CA TYR A 474 -4.19 -14.47 -39.97
C TYR A 474 -5.70 -14.28 -39.89
N TYR A 475 -6.17 -13.03 -39.71
CA TYR A 475 -7.59 -12.73 -39.53
C TYR A 475 -8.44 -13.14 -40.74
N ASP A 476 -8.10 -12.70 -41.95
CA ASP A 476 -8.94 -12.92 -43.14
C ASP A 476 -9.16 -14.41 -43.44
N ALA A 477 -8.13 -15.25 -43.24
CA ALA A 477 -8.21 -16.69 -43.44
C ALA A 477 -9.08 -17.41 -42.38
N ASN A 478 -9.28 -16.78 -41.21
CA ASN A 478 -9.99 -17.37 -40.07
C ASN A 478 -11.16 -16.50 -39.58
N LYS A 479 -11.65 -15.58 -40.42
CA LYS A 479 -12.59 -14.53 -40.01
C LYS A 479 -13.81 -15.08 -39.28
N SER A 480 -14.43 -16.13 -39.81
CA SER A 480 -15.62 -16.74 -39.19
C SER A 480 -15.38 -17.27 -37.77
N LYS A 481 -14.17 -17.76 -37.47
CA LYS A 481 -13.80 -18.24 -36.12
C LYS A 481 -13.60 -17.08 -35.16
N PHE A 482 -12.95 -16.01 -35.62
CA PHE A 482 -12.75 -14.81 -34.81
C PHE A 482 -14.07 -14.09 -34.53
N ASP A 483 -14.94 -13.97 -35.53
CA ASP A 483 -16.25 -13.34 -35.36
C ASP A 483 -17.14 -14.16 -34.42
N LEU A 484 -17.14 -15.49 -34.52
CA LEU A 484 -17.85 -16.37 -33.58
C LEU A 484 -17.31 -16.21 -32.16
N LEU A 485 -15.99 -16.24 -31.98
CA LEU A 485 -15.36 -16.07 -30.68
C LEU A 485 -15.69 -14.69 -30.07
N ALA A 486 -15.78 -13.64 -30.88
CA ALA A 486 -16.17 -12.31 -30.42
C ALA A 486 -17.62 -12.22 -29.95
N GLU A 487 -18.54 -12.89 -30.64
CA GLU A 487 -19.93 -12.98 -30.19
C GLU A 487 -20.07 -13.84 -28.93
N GLU A 488 -19.36 -14.96 -28.82
CA GLU A 488 -19.42 -15.86 -27.65
C GLU A 488 -18.78 -15.27 -26.39
N LEU A 489 -17.77 -14.41 -26.53
CA LEU A 489 -17.07 -13.78 -25.40
C LEU A 489 -17.62 -12.41 -25.02
N LYS A 490 -18.67 -11.94 -25.71
CA LYS A 490 -19.32 -10.67 -25.38
C LYS A 490 -19.98 -10.78 -24.01
N HIS A 491 -19.62 -9.87 -23.11
CA HIS A 491 -20.22 -9.85 -21.79
C HIS A 491 -21.67 -9.34 -21.86
N ASP A 492 -22.48 -9.70 -20.87
CA ASP A 492 -23.81 -9.13 -20.67
C ASP A 492 -23.93 -8.63 -19.23
N VAL A 493 -24.04 -7.31 -19.06
CA VAL A 493 -24.09 -6.68 -17.74
C VAL A 493 -25.20 -7.27 -16.86
N SER A 494 -26.36 -7.63 -17.42
CA SER A 494 -27.46 -8.19 -16.62
C SER A 494 -27.14 -9.60 -16.12
N GLN A 495 -26.55 -10.44 -16.95
CA GLN A 495 -26.08 -11.78 -16.57
C GLN A 495 -24.90 -11.71 -15.61
N ASP A 496 -23.97 -10.78 -15.82
CA ASP A 496 -22.80 -10.60 -14.96
C ASP A 496 -23.21 -10.13 -13.57
N LEU A 497 -24.19 -9.20 -13.47
CA LEU A 497 -24.77 -8.79 -12.18
C LEU A 497 -25.40 -9.97 -11.43
N GLN A 498 -25.89 -11.01 -12.11
CA GLN A 498 -26.37 -12.21 -11.43
C GLN A 498 -25.20 -13.11 -11.02
N THR A 499 -24.26 -13.32 -11.93
CA THR A 499 -23.11 -14.21 -11.77
C THR A 499 -22.20 -13.79 -10.62
N PHE A 500 -21.95 -12.48 -10.49
CA PHE A 500 -21.05 -11.90 -9.47
C PHE A 500 -21.82 -11.23 -8.33
N SER A 501 -23.06 -11.64 -8.08
CA SER A 501 -23.94 -10.98 -7.11
C SER A 501 -23.39 -10.99 -5.69
N GLU A 502 -22.76 -12.07 -5.24
CA GLU A 502 -22.21 -12.15 -3.88
C GLU A 502 -21.04 -11.17 -3.66
N ASP A 503 -20.06 -11.11 -4.58
CA ASP A 503 -18.98 -10.11 -4.54
C ASP A 503 -19.53 -8.67 -4.46
N ILE A 504 -20.56 -8.38 -5.25
CA ILE A 504 -21.16 -7.04 -5.31
C ILE A 504 -21.93 -6.74 -4.01
N LYS A 505 -22.64 -7.72 -3.44
CA LYS A 505 -23.32 -7.58 -2.15
C LYS A 505 -22.34 -7.31 -1.01
N GLU A 506 -21.15 -7.93 -1.03
CA GLU A 506 -20.10 -7.64 -0.06
C GLU A 506 -19.61 -6.19 -0.18
N LEU A 507 -19.26 -5.74 -1.39
CA LEU A 507 -18.84 -4.35 -1.62
C LEU A 507 -19.93 -3.33 -1.23
N LEU A 508 -21.19 -3.63 -1.54
CA LEU A 508 -22.33 -2.80 -1.13
C LEU A 508 -22.51 -2.78 0.38
N THR A 509 -22.31 -3.91 1.06
CA THR A 509 -22.37 -4.00 2.53
C THR A 509 -21.33 -3.08 3.14
N ASP A 510 -20.07 -3.20 2.72
CA ASP A 510 -18.97 -2.38 3.23
C ASP A 510 -19.22 -0.88 2.99
N GLU A 511 -19.58 -0.52 1.76
CA GLU A 511 -19.83 0.88 1.39
C GLU A 511 -21.00 1.45 2.21
N ILE A 512 -22.12 0.74 2.32
CA ILE A 512 -23.30 1.21 3.06
C ILE A 512 -23.02 1.27 4.57
N VAL A 513 -22.46 0.21 5.17
CA VAL A 513 -22.17 0.16 6.62
C VAL A 513 -21.22 1.29 7.01
N SER A 514 -20.23 1.61 6.18
CA SER A 514 -19.31 2.72 6.43
C SER A 514 -20.03 4.07 6.61
N ARG A 515 -21.17 4.28 5.94
CA ARG A 515 -21.94 5.53 6.02
C ARG A 515 -22.68 5.71 7.35
N TYR A 516 -23.00 4.61 8.04
CA TYR A 516 -23.72 4.62 9.33
C TYR A 516 -22.81 4.40 10.54
N TYR A 517 -21.78 3.57 10.38
CA TYR A 517 -20.95 3.08 11.47
C TYR A 517 -19.45 3.30 11.25
N HIS A 518 -19.10 4.11 10.24
CA HIS A 518 -17.73 4.49 9.92
C HIS A 518 -16.83 3.28 9.59
N GLN A 519 -15.52 3.52 9.47
CA GLN A 519 -14.55 2.48 9.14
C GLN A 519 -14.61 1.29 10.11
N LYS A 520 -14.82 1.56 11.41
CA LYS A 520 -14.93 0.53 12.44
C LYS A 520 -16.11 -0.42 12.20
N GLY A 521 -17.26 0.11 11.81
CA GLY A 521 -18.43 -0.67 11.46
C GLY A 521 -18.21 -1.51 10.21
N ALA A 522 -17.62 -0.93 9.16
CA ALA A 522 -17.33 -1.67 7.93
C ALA A 522 -16.41 -2.88 8.21
N ILE A 523 -15.34 -2.68 9.00
CA ILE A 523 -14.45 -3.78 9.41
C ILE A 523 -15.22 -4.86 10.18
N LYS A 524 -16.12 -4.47 11.10
CA LYS A 524 -16.94 -5.43 11.86
C LYS A 524 -17.89 -6.24 10.96
N ALA A 525 -18.49 -5.61 9.96
CA ALA A 525 -19.38 -6.28 9.02
C ALA A 525 -18.65 -7.34 8.20
N ALA A 526 -17.45 -6.99 7.71
CA ALA A 526 -16.62 -7.87 6.88
C ALA A 526 -16.09 -9.11 7.63
N ILE A 527 -15.86 -9.02 8.96
CA ILE A 527 -15.20 -10.09 9.73
C ILE A 527 -15.92 -11.45 9.65
N LYS A 528 -17.26 -11.45 9.66
CA LYS A 528 -18.05 -12.68 9.88
C LYS A 528 -18.02 -13.63 8.68
N ASP A 529 -17.98 -13.09 7.48
CA ASP A 529 -18.06 -13.87 6.23
C ASP A 529 -16.67 -14.00 5.56
N ASP A 530 -15.62 -13.53 6.24
CA ASP A 530 -14.25 -13.56 5.76
C ASP A 530 -13.65 -14.97 5.86
N LYS A 531 -13.53 -15.62 4.71
CA LYS A 531 -12.94 -16.97 4.56
C LYS A 531 -11.53 -17.07 5.12
N GLY A 532 -10.73 -16.00 5.04
CA GLY A 532 -9.37 -15.96 5.59
C GLY A 532 -9.35 -15.95 7.11
N ILE A 533 -10.24 -15.16 7.72
CA ILE A 533 -10.44 -15.14 9.17
C ILE A 533 -10.99 -16.48 9.65
N GLU A 534 -12.05 -17.01 9.02
CA GLU A 534 -12.65 -18.29 9.37
C GLU A 534 -11.59 -19.40 9.38
N ARG A 535 -10.79 -19.48 8.31
CA ARG A 535 -9.76 -20.50 8.17
C ARG A 535 -8.64 -20.32 9.20
N ALA A 536 -8.21 -19.10 9.45
CA ALA A 536 -7.21 -18.80 10.48
C ALA A 536 -7.70 -19.21 11.88
N VAL A 537 -8.93 -18.83 12.25
CA VAL A 537 -9.55 -19.18 13.54
C VAL A 537 -9.68 -20.70 13.69
N SER A 538 -10.17 -21.39 12.67
CA SER A 538 -10.32 -22.85 12.66
C SER A 538 -8.99 -23.55 12.96
N LEU A 539 -7.92 -23.10 12.31
CA LEU A 539 -6.58 -23.66 12.49
C LEU A 539 -5.98 -23.31 13.85
N LEU A 540 -6.14 -22.08 14.33
CA LEU A 540 -5.63 -21.64 15.65
C LEU A 540 -6.26 -22.43 16.82
N LYS A 541 -7.48 -22.93 16.65
CA LYS A 541 -8.16 -23.78 17.64
C LYS A 541 -7.73 -25.25 17.59
N ASN A 542 -7.19 -25.70 16.47
CA ASN A 542 -6.71 -27.07 16.31
C ASN A 542 -5.20 -27.15 16.57
N ASN A 543 -4.83 -27.32 17.85
CA ASN A 543 -3.42 -27.39 18.27
C ASN A 543 -2.60 -28.43 17.48
N THR A 544 -3.20 -29.55 17.08
CA THR A 544 -2.51 -30.60 16.31
C THR A 544 -2.21 -30.13 14.89
N GLU A 545 -3.21 -29.59 14.18
CA GLU A 545 -3.00 -29.05 12.83
C GLU A 545 -2.07 -27.83 12.84
N TYR A 546 -2.23 -26.93 13.81
CA TYR A 546 -1.36 -25.77 13.99
C TYR A 546 0.09 -26.18 14.22
N ALA A 547 0.35 -27.13 15.13
CA ALA A 547 1.69 -27.63 15.40
C ALA A 547 2.29 -28.38 14.20
N ALA A 548 1.46 -29.10 13.43
CA ALA A 548 1.90 -29.86 12.26
C ALA A 548 2.49 -28.95 11.16
N ILE A 549 2.04 -27.70 11.05
CA ILE A 549 2.58 -26.73 10.09
C ILE A 549 4.06 -26.47 10.33
N PHE A 550 4.51 -26.45 11.60
CA PHE A 550 5.90 -26.17 11.99
C PHE A 550 6.85 -27.39 11.86
N THR A 551 6.39 -28.48 11.25
CA THR A 551 7.19 -29.69 11.07
C THR A 551 8.36 -29.44 10.10
N LYS A 552 9.57 -29.83 10.51
CA LYS A 552 10.77 -29.75 9.68
C LYS A 552 10.56 -30.43 8.33
N GLY A 553 10.98 -29.77 7.25
CA GLY A 553 10.85 -30.26 5.89
C GLY A 553 9.53 -29.94 5.21
N ASN A 554 8.55 -29.37 5.91
CA ASN A 554 7.37 -28.78 5.27
C ASN A 554 7.82 -27.68 4.30
N VAL A 555 7.22 -27.64 3.12
CA VAL A 555 7.56 -26.69 2.06
C VAL A 555 6.47 -25.64 1.96
N VAL A 556 6.84 -24.37 2.15
CA VAL A 556 5.96 -23.23 1.88
C VAL A 556 6.21 -22.79 0.45
N LYS A 557 5.33 -23.18 -0.47
CA LYS A 557 5.42 -22.84 -1.90
C LYS A 557 4.03 -22.61 -2.49
N ASP A 558 4.01 -21.90 -3.63
CA ASP A 558 2.80 -21.46 -4.35
C ASP A 558 1.88 -22.58 -4.86
#